data_AF-A0A9D2XQY8-F1
#
_entry.id   AF-A0A9D2XQY8-F1
#
_cell.length_a   1.000
_cell.length_b   1.000
_cell.length_c   1.000
_cell.angle_alpha   90.00
_cell.angle_beta   90.00
_cell.angle_gamma   90.00
#
_symmetry.space_group_name_H-M   'P 1'
#
loop_
_entity.id
_entity.type
_entity.pdbx_description
1 polymer ?
#
loop_
_entity_poly.entity_id
_entity_poly.type
_entity_poly.pdbx_seq_one_letter_code
_entity_poly.pdbx_strand_id
1 'polypeptide(L)'
;LVFAKSRVAPMKVTMVPRLELSASVVAVQISDMLKAELELEDAQESFWTDSQVVLGYINNDARRFHVFIANCIQRIKESTQP
;
A
#
# COMPACT_ATOMS: atom_id res chain seq x y z
N LEU A 1 -2.86 -17.45 10.83
CA LEU A 1 -2.03 -16.34 10.27
C LEU A 1 -0.96 -16.98 9.40
N VAL A 2 -0.92 -16.67 8.10
CA VAL A 2 0.04 -17.27 7.15
C VAL A 2 1.29 -16.40 6.97
N PHE A 3 1.16 -15.07 7.08
CA PHE A 3 2.27 -14.13 6.93
C PHE A 3 2.03 -12.86 7.76
N ALA A 4 3.11 -12.26 8.28
CA ALA A 4 3.07 -10.93 8.91
C ALA A 4 4.39 -10.18 8.65
N LYS A 5 4.31 -8.87 8.44
CA LYS A 5 5.48 -8.02 8.22
C LYS A 5 5.27 -6.68 8.91
N SER A 6 6.21 -6.32 9.77
CA SER A 6 6.30 -5.01 10.40
C SER A 6 7.56 -4.29 9.93
N ARG A 7 7.56 -2.96 9.98
CA ARG A 7 8.72 -2.11 9.70
C ARG A 7 8.89 -1.12 10.83
N VAL A 8 10.12 -0.93 11.29
CA VAL A 8 10.46 0.12 12.24
C VAL A 8 10.54 1.44 11.49
N ALA A 9 10.00 2.51 12.09
CA ALA A 9 10.07 3.84 11.50
C ALA A 9 11.53 4.28 11.32
N PRO A 10 11.88 4.95 10.20
CA PRO A 10 13.23 5.44 9.97
C PRO A 10 13.69 6.43 11.05
N MET A 11 14.97 6.42 11.41
CA MET A 11 15.55 7.40 12.35
C MET A 11 15.55 8.83 11.79
N LYS A 12 15.61 8.97 10.46
CA LYS A 12 15.48 10.27 9.79
C LYS A 12 14.02 10.68 9.74
N VAL A 13 13.75 11.94 10.09
CA VAL A 13 12.39 12.52 10.08
C VAL A 13 11.72 12.26 8.75
N THR A 14 10.58 11.56 8.81
CA THR A 14 9.74 11.23 7.67
C THR A 14 8.31 11.63 8.00
N MET A 15 7.59 12.16 7.02
CA MET A 15 6.20 12.58 7.19
C MET A 15 5.30 11.36 7.41
N VAL A 16 4.35 11.48 8.34
CA VAL A 16 3.33 10.43 8.60
C VAL A 16 2.67 9.92 7.30
N PRO A 17 2.17 10.78 6.38
CA PRO A 17 1.66 10.32 5.09
C PRO A 17 2.55 9.36 4.30
N ARG A 18 3.88 9.54 4.36
CA ARG A 18 4.81 8.66 3.64
C ARG A 18 4.97 7.31 4.32
N LEU A 19 4.91 7.27 5.65
CA LEU A 19 4.96 6.04 6.42
C LEU A 19 3.70 5.20 6.14
N GLU A 20 2.53 5.82 6.21
CA GLU A 20 1.24 5.16 5.96
C GLU A 20 1.12 4.62 4.52
N LEU A 21 1.53 5.41 3.53
CA LEU A 21 1.57 4.95 2.13
C LEU A 21 2.60 3.83 1.94
N SER A 22 3.74 3.89 2.63
CA SER A 22 4.73 2.81 2.57
C SER A 22 4.20 1.52 3.16
N ALA A 23 3.42 1.59 4.24
CA ALA A 23 2.76 0.43 4.83
C ALA A 23 1.76 -0.19 3.84
N SER A 24 0.98 0.65 3.15
CA SER A 24 0.01 0.23 2.13
C SER A 24 0.68 -0.46 0.94
N VAL A 25 1.78 0.10 0.43
CA VAL A 25 2.59 -0.53 -0.63
C VAL A 25 3.14 -1.88 -0.19
N VAL A 26 3.61 -1.99 1.06
CA VAL A 26 4.10 -3.27 1.60
C VAL A 26 3.00 -4.30 1.68
N ALA A 27 1.78 -3.93 2.07
CA ALA A 27 0.65 -4.84 2.12
C ALA A 27 0.34 -5.43 0.72
N VAL A 28 0.28 -4.57 -0.31
CA VAL A 28 0.05 -5.00 -1.69
C VAL A 28 1.16 -5.93 -2.19
N GLN A 29 2.43 -5.58 -1.96
CA GLN A 29 3.56 -6.42 -2.35
C GLN A 29 3.53 -7.82 -1.70
N ILE A 30 3.09 -7.90 -0.44
CA ILE A 30 2.93 -9.18 0.25
C ILE A 30 1.78 -9.97 -0.39
N SER A 31 0.66 -9.31 -0.72
CA SER A 31 -0.45 -10.00 -1.37
C SER A 31 -0.02 -10.56 -2.72
N ASP A 32 0.64 -9.77 -3.56
CA ASP A 32 1.17 -10.22 -4.86
C ASP A 32 2.08 -11.45 -4.70
N MET A 33 3.00 -11.40 -3.73
CA MET A 33 3.90 -12.51 -3.42
C MET A 33 3.13 -13.75 -2.96
N LEU A 34 2.17 -13.60 -2.03
CA LEU A 34 1.39 -14.73 -1.53
C LEU A 34 0.49 -15.33 -2.60
N LYS A 35 -0.10 -14.52 -3.48
CA LYS A 35 -0.91 -15.02 -4.59
C LYS A 35 -0.08 -15.88 -5.55
N ALA A 36 1.14 -15.44 -5.86
CA ALA A 36 2.05 -16.20 -6.72
C ALA A 36 2.57 -17.49 -6.06
N GLU A 37 2.98 -17.42 -4.79
CA GLU A 37 3.59 -18.58 -4.10
C GLU A 37 2.57 -19.62 -3.63
N LEU A 38 1.30 -19.23 -3.46
CA LEU A 38 0.24 -20.11 -2.98
C LEU A 38 -0.77 -20.49 -4.07
N GLU A 39 -0.55 -20.11 -5.33
CA GLU A 39 -1.44 -20.38 -6.46
C GLU A 39 -2.88 -19.90 -6.19
N LEU A 40 -3.01 -18.65 -5.72
CA LEU A 40 -4.27 -18.02 -5.32
C LEU A 40 -4.70 -16.91 -6.29
N GLU A 41 -4.48 -17.07 -7.59
CA GLU A 41 -4.71 -16.01 -8.59
C GLU A 41 -6.12 -15.40 -8.52
N ASP A 42 -7.14 -16.25 -8.29
CA ASP A 42 -8.56 -15.88 -8.25
C ASP A 42 -9.11 -15.63 -6.84
N ALA A 43 -8.25 -15.63 -5.81
CA ALA A 43 -8.70 -15.35 -4.46
C ALA A 43 -9.16 -13.89 -4.33
N GLN A 44 -10.35 -13.69 -3.75
CA GLN A 44 -10.79 -12.36 -3.34
C GLN A 44 -9.88 -11.82 -2.25
N GLU A 45 -9.41 -10.58 -2.43
CA GLU A 45 -8.58 -9.88 -1.47
C GLU A 45 -9.23 -8.58 -1.03
N SER A 46 -8.93 -8.15 0.20
CA SER A 46 -9.38 -6.87 0.73
C SER A 46 -8.32 -6.32 1.69
N PHE A 47 -7.98 -5.06 1.51
CA PHE A 47 -6.98 -4.36 2.31
C PHE A 47 -7.68 -3.39 3.25
N TRP A 48 -7.24 -3.36 4.51
CA TRP A 48 -7.81 -2.51 5.55
C TRP A 48 -6.76 -1.54 6.07
N THR A 49 -7.11 -0.26 6.17
CA THR A 49 -6.29 0.77 6.81
C THR A 49 -7.20 1.75 7.54
N ASP A 50 -6.79 2.19 8.72
CA ASP A 50 -7.41 3.28 9.48
C ASP A 50 -6.90 4.67 9.06
N SER A 51 -5.91 4.72 8.16
CA SER A 51 -5.30 5.95 7.69
C SER A 51 -6.20 6.69 6.70
N GLN A 52 -6.92 7.69 7.19
CA GLN A 52 -7.68 8.63 6.36
C GLN A 52 -6.80 9.34 5.32
N VAL A 53 -5.51 9.50 5.62
CA VAL A 53 -4.53 10.07 4.70
C VAL A 53 -4.34 9.16 3.48
N VAL A 54 -4.15 7.85 3.70
CA VAL A 54 -4.02 6.87 2.62
C VAL A 54 -5.29 6.84 1.77
N LEU A 55 -6.45 6.70 2.42
CA LEU A 55 -7.75 6.68 1.71
C LEU A 55 -7.96 7.95 0.88
N GLY A 56 -7.64 9.12 1.45
CA GLY A 56 -7.74 10.41 0.74
C GLY A 56 -6.77 10.54 -0.44
N TYR A 57 -5.61 9.89 -0.40
CA TYR A 57 -4.67 9.87 -1.52
C TYR A 57 -5.10 8.91 -2.63
N ILE A 58 -5.53 7.70 -2.27
CA ILE A 58 -5.90 6.67 -3.24
C ILE A 58 -7.16 7.09 -4.02
N ASN A 59 -8.16 7.66 -3.34
CA ASN A 59 -9.44 8.07 -3.93
C ASN A 59 -9.38 9.40 -4.69
N ASN A 60 -8.19 9.98 -4.85
CA ASN A 60 -8.02 11.29 -5.46
C ASN A 60 -7.33 11.19 -6.81
N ASP A 61 -8.12 11.29 -7.88
CA ASP A 61 -7.65 11.21 -9.26
C ASP A 61 -7.24 12.56 -9.85
N ALA A 62 -7.44 13.66 -9.13
CA ALA A 62 -7.38 15.02 -9.70
C ALA A 62 -6.11 15.81 -9.39
N ARG A 63 -5.13 15.26 -8.63
CA ARG A 63 -4.01 16.06 -8.09
C ARG A 63 -2.63 15.61 -8.58
N ARG A 64 -1.77 16.61 -8.86
CA ARG A 64 -0.32 16.40 -9.00
C ARG A 64 0.28 16.15 -7.61
N PHE A 65 0.54 14.90 -7.29
CA PHE A 65 1.23 14.53 -6.06
C PHE A 65 2.74 14.74 -6.17
N HIS A 66 3.41 14.89 -5.03
CA HIS A 66 4.85 14.73 -4.97
C HIS A 66 5.23 13.33 -5.49
N VAL A 67 6.31 13.22 -6.24
CA VAL A 67 6.74 12.00 -6.96
C VAL A 67 6.64 10.72 -6.11
N PHE A 68 7.19 10.74 -4.89
CA PHE A 68 7.08 9.60 -3.96
C PHE A 68 5.63 9.14 -3.73
N ILE A 69 4.71 10.08 -3.46
CA ILE A 69 3.30 9.77 -3.19
C ILE A 69 2.65 9.23 -4.47
N ALA A 70 2.91 9.86 -5.62
CA ALA A 70 2.41 9.39 -6.92
C ALA A 70 2.83 7.94 -7.19
N ASN A 71 4.12 7.63 -6.98
CA ASN A 71 4.65 6.28 -7.19
C ASN A 71 4.03 5.25 -6.24
N CYS A 72 3.79 5.61 -4.97
CA CYS A 72 3.10 4.72 -4.03
C CYS A 72 1.66 4.45 -4.45
N ILE A 73 0.89 5.50 -4.80
CA ILE A 73 -0.50 5.35 -5.25
C ILE A 73 -0.55 4.51 -6.53
N GLN A 74 0.33 4.79 -7.48
CA GLN A 74 0.42 4.02 -8.72
C GLN A 74 0.67 2.53 -8.43
N ARG A 75 1.66 2.21 -7.57
CA ARG A 75 1.95 0.82 -7.22
C ARG A 75 0.79 0.08 -6.56
N ILE A 76 -0.02 0.79 -5.77
CA ILE A 76 -1.24 0.24 -5.15
C ILE A 76 -2.29 -0.02 -6.23
N LYS A 77 -2.55 0.96 -7.10
CA LYS A 77 -3.55 0.86 -8.20
C LYS A 77 -3.17 -0.15 -9.29
N GLU A 78 -1.89 -0.49 -9.43
CA GLU A 78 -1.42 -1.51 -10.39
C GLU A 78 -1.85 -2.94 -10.01
N SER A 79 -1.92 -3.24 -8.72
CA SER A 79 -2.30 -4.58 -8.22
C SER A 79 -3.73 -4.65 -7.67
N THR A 80 -4.29 -3.51 -7.26
CA THR A 80 -5.54 -3.46 -6.48
C THR A 80 -6.48 -2.37 -6.97
N GLN A 81 -7.76 -2.49 -6.63
CA GLN A 81 -8.78 -1.48 -6.90
C GLN A 81 -9.31 -0.92 -5.57
N PRO A 82 -9.40 0.42 -5.43
CA PRO A 82 -10.00 1.05 -4.26
C PRO A 82 -11.53 0.96 -4.21
#